data_AF-A0A1X3DM10-F1
#
_entry.id   AF-A0A1X3DM10-F1
#
_cell.length_a   1.000
_cell.length_b   1.000
_cell.length_c   1.000
_cell.angle_alpha   90.00
_cell.angle_beta   90.00
_cell.angle_gamma   90.00
#
_symmetry.space_group_name_H-M   'P 1'
#
loop_
_entity.id
_entity.type
_entity.pdbx_description
1 polymer ?
#
loop_
_entity_poly.entity_id
_entity_poly.type
_entity_poly.pdbx_seq_one_letter_code
_entity_poly.pdbx_strand_id
1 'polypeptide(L)' 'MPNAYEEYQTALRQIDELMAYLRSHQSPACALAEEEDAVLIRLADWKTDLRPQHRAAMLEIGRYYQRYIESGGQS' A
#
# COMPACT_ATOMS: atom_id res chain seq x y z
N MET A 1 -14.82 7.79 -16.60
CA MET A 1 -13.84 6.75 -16.19
C MET A 1 -12.62 7.49 -15.71
N PRO A 2 -12.09 7.20 -14.51
CA PRO A 2 -10.85 7.83 -14.08
C PRO A 2 -9.76 7.58 -15.13
N ASN A 3 -9.03 8.63 -15.48
CA ASN A 3 -7.86 8.53 -16.33
C ASN A 3 -6.80 7.67 -15.61
N ALA A 4 -6.01 6.89 -16.35
CA ALA A 4 -4.88 6.15 -15.81
C ALA A 4 -3.93 7.02 -14.95
N TYR A 5 -3.88 8.32 -15.22
CA TYR A 5 -3.18 9.31 -14.40
C TYR A 5 -3.82 9.53 -13.02
N GLU A 6 -5.15 9.60 -12.93
CA GLU A 6 -5.87 9.72 -11.65
C GLU A 6 -5.71 8.43 -10.84
N GLU A 7 -5.86 7.25 -11.47
CA GLU A 7 -5.62 5.95 -10.83
C GLU A 7 -4.19 5.85 -10.28
N TYR A 8 -3.21 6.34 -11.04
CA TYR A 8 -1.82 6.41 -10.62
C TYR A 8 -1.60 7.33 -9.42
N GLN A 9 -2.18 8.54 -9.44
CA GLN A 9 -2.06 9.47 -8.31
C GLN A 9 -2.73 8.91 -7.05
N THR A 10 -3.88 8.24 -7.19
CA THR A 10 -4.53 7.55 -6.09
C THR A 10 -3.66 6.43 -5.55
N ALA A 11 -3.08 5.59 -6.41
CA ALA A 11 -2.20 4.50 -6.00
C ALA A 11 -0.96 5.02 -5.25
N LEU A 12 -0.32 6.10 -5.74
CA LEU A 12 0.81 6.73 -5.03
C LEU A 12 0.43 7.22 -3.63
N ARG A 13 -0.75 7.83 -3.50
CA ARG A 13 -1.26 8.29 -2.21
C ARG A 13 -1.52 7.11 -1.28
N GLN A 14 -2.15 6.04 -1.77
CA GLN A 14 -2.42 4.82 -1.02
C GLN A 14 -1.13 4.15 -0.54
N ILE A 15 -0.07 4.14 -1.36
CA ILE A 15 1.25 3.66 -0.94
C ILE A 15 1.77 4.48 0.24
N ASP A 16 1.68 5.81 0.18
CA ASP A 16 2.17 6.68 1.25
C ASP A 16 1.40 6.46 2.57
N GLU A 17 0.07 6.39 2.48
CA GLU A 17 -0.82 6.10 3.61
C GLU A 17 -0.56 4.70 4.21
N LEU A 18 -0.36 3.67 3.37
CA LEU A 18 0.00 2.33 3.82
C LEU A 18 1.35 2.30 4.55
N MET A 19 2.38 2.95 3.98
CA MET A 19 3.69 2.99 4.61
C MET A 19 3.65 3.73 5.94
N ALA A 20 2.89 4.83 6.03
CA ALA A 20 2.70 5.57 7.27
C ALA A 20 1.96 4.74 8.32
N TYR A 21 0.89 4.05 7.93
CA TYR A 21 0.12 3.18 8.81
C TYR A 21 0.98 2.04 9.37
N LEU A 22 1.64 1.27 8.49
CA LEU A 22 2.49 0.15 8.89
C LEU A 22 3.63 0.62 9.81
N ARG A 23 4.27 1.76 9.52
CA ARG A 23 5.30 2.33 10.42
C ARG A 23 4.75 2.79 11.76
N SER A 24 3.53 3.32 11.79
CA SER A 24 2.90 3.82 13.02
C SER A 24 2.25 2.71 13.85
N HIS A 25 1.87 1.60 13.22
CA HIS A 25 1.16 0.47 13.82
C HIS A 25 2.03 -0.80 13.88
N GLN A 26 3.34 -0.66 13.67
CA GLN A 26 4.31 -1.76 13.69
C GLN A 26 4.05 -2.66 14.91
N SER A 27 3.55 -3.86 14.64
CA SER A 27 3.10 -4.73 15.71
C SER A 27 4.32 -5.23 16.50
N PRO A 28 4.29 -5.23 17.84
CA PRO A 28 5.39 -5.76 18.64
C PRO A 28 5.54 -7.29 18.53
N ALA A 29 4.61 -7.95 17.84
CA ALA A 29 4.69 -9.37 17.54
C ALA A 29 5.69 -9.60 16.38
N CYS A 30 6.82 -10.24 16.69
CA CYS A 30 7.93 -10.49 15.76
C CYS A 30 7.48 -11.08 14.40
N ALA A 31 6.54 -12.03 14.41
CA ALA A 31 6.04 -12.66 13.18
C ALA A 31 5.21 -11.73 12.30
N LEU A 32 4.45 -10.80 12.90
CA LEU A 32 3.70 -9.80 12.15
C LEU A 32 4.64 -8.72 11.60
N ALA A 33 5.65 -8.34 12.38
CA ALA A 33 6.65 -7.34 11.99
C ALA A 33 7.42 -7.75 10.73
N GLU A 34 7.79 -9.02 10.58
CA GLU A 34 8.47 -9.52 9.36
C GLU A 34 7.58 -9.43 8.11
N GLU A 35 6.29 -9.76 8.23
CA GLU A 35 5.33 -9.60 7.13
C GLU A 35 5.10 -8.12 6.80
N GLU A 36 4.96 -7.25 7.81
CA GLU A 36 4.79 -5.81 7.62
C GLU A 36 6.02 -5.18 6.95
N ASP A 37 7.24 -5.59 7.32
CA ASP A 37 8.49 -5.10 6.72
C ASP A 37 8.62 -5.55 5.25
N ALA A 38 8.27 -6.80 4.95
CA ALA A 38 8.24 -7.30 3.57
C ALA A 38 7.24 -6.52 2.70
N VAL A 39 6.09 -6.14 3.25
CA VAL A 39 5.10 -5.28 2.57
C VAL A 39 5.64 -3.87 2.38
N LEU A 40 6.29 -3.28 3.39
CA LEU A 40 6.92 -1.97 3.29
C LEU A 40 7.98 -1.91 2.18
N ILE A 41 8.82 -2.94 2.05
CA ILE A 41 9.82 -3.03 0.98
C ILE A 41 9.17 -3.04 -0.40
N ARG A 42 8.10 -3.84 -0.59
CA ARG A 42 7.36 -3.88 -1.86
C ARG A 42 6.68 -2.55 -2.19
N LEU A 43 6.10 -1.89 -1.19
CA LEU A 43 5.48 -0.57 -1.36
C LEU A 43 6.52 0.49 -1.77
N ALA A 44 7.73 0.45 -1.20
CA ALA A 44 8.81 1.35 -1.56
C ALA A 44 9.32 1.12 -3.00
N ASP A 45 9.40 -0.14 -3.43
CA ASP A 45 9.75 -0.51 -4.81
C ASP A 45 8.70 0.03 -5.79
N TRP A 46 7.42 -0.22 -5.53
CA TRP A 46 6.34 0.33 -6.35
C TRP A 46 6.32 1.84 -6.34
N LYS A 47 6.54 2.54 -5.22
CA LYS A 47 6.60 4.02 -5.25
C LYS A 47 7.66 4.56 -6.22
N THR A 48 8.72 3.79 -6.45
CA THR A 48 9.84 4.17 -7.33
C THR A 48 9.60 3.77 -8.79
N ASP A 49 9.04 2.58 -9.05
CA ASP A 49 8.84 2.08 -10.43
C ASP A 49 7.40 2.22 -10.97
N LEU A 50 6.42 2.55 -10.14
CA LEU A 50 5.02 2.66 -10.56
C LEU A 50 4.89 3.72 -11.65
N ARG A 51 4.21 3.34 -12.72
CA ARG A 51 3.88 4.20 -13.86
C ARG A 51 2.39 4.13 -14.12
N PRO A 52 1.80 5.13 -14.80
CA PRO A 52 0.37 5.12 -15.18
C PRO A 52 -0.05 3.90 -16.01
N GLN A 53 0.88 3.23 -16.67
CA GLN A 53 0.66 1.99 -17.42
C GLN A 53 0.61 0.72 -16.54
N HIS A 54 1.08 0.78 -15.28
CA HIS A 54 1.16 -0.38 -14.36
C HIS A 54 -0.17 -0.61 -13.61
N ARG A 55 -1.28 -0.77 -14.34
CA ARG A 55 -2.62 -0.96 -13.74
C ARG A 55 -2.71 -2.15 -12.78
N ALA A 56 -2.00 -3.25 -13.07
CA ALA A 56 -2.00 -4.42 -12.20
C ALA A 56 -1.44 -4.09 -10.80
N ALA A 57 -0.32 -3.34 -10.75
CA ALA A 57 0.27 -2.90 -9.49
C ALA A 57 -0.67 -1.95 -8.73
N MET A 58 -1.34 -1.02 -9.43
CA MET A 58 -2.32 -0.12 -8.80
C MET A 58 -3.50 -0.87 -8.17
N LEU A 59 -4.02 -1.89 -8.86
CA LEU A 59 -5.09 -2.75 -8.32
C LEU A 59 -4.62 -3.52 -7.08
N GLU A 60 -3.37 -3.98 -7.07
CA GLU A 60 -2.79 -4.68 -5.93
C GLU A 60 -2.59 -3.73 -4.73
N ILE A 61 -2.10 -2.51 -4.96
CA ILE A 61 -2.03 -1.44 -3.95
C ILE A 61 -3.41 -1.16 -3.35
N GLY A 62 -4.45 -1.05 -4.18
CA GLY A 62 -5.82 -0.83 -3.70
C GLY A 62 -6.32 -1.96 -2.82
N ARG A 63 -5.97 -3.23 -3.11
CA ARG A 63 -6.29 -4.37 -2.25
C ARG A 63 -5.54 -4.34 -0.93
N TYR A 64 -4.26 -3.98 -0.95
CA TYR A 64 -3.49 -3.80 0.28
C TYR A 64 -4.06 -2.68 1.15
N TYR A 65 -4.43 -1.56 0.55
CA TYR A 65 -5.07 -0.44 1.24
C TYR A 65 -6.37 -0.87 1.92
N GLN A 66 -7.25 -1.55 1.19
CA GLN A 66 -8.49 -2.10 1.76
C GLN A 66 -8.22 -3.09 2.90
N ARG A 67 -7.18 -3.93 2.80
CA ARG A 67 -6.84 -4.94 3.80
C ARG A 67 -6.28 -4.35 5.10
N TYR A 68 -5.39 -3.36 5.01
CA TYR A 68 -4.73 -2.79 6.17
C TYR A 68 -5.48 -1.59 6.76
N ILE A 69 -5.99 -0.70 5.92
CA ILE A 69 -6.65 0.54 6.35
C ILE A 69 -8.15 0.32 6.57
N GLU A 70 -8.87 -0.31 5.61
CA GLU A 70 -10.34 -0.44 5.70
C GLU A 70 -10.80 -1.67 6.49
N SER A 71 -10.09 -2.79 6.41
CA SER A 71 -10.34 -3.97 7.26
C SER A 71 -9.68 -3.87 8.63
N GLY A 72 -8.65 -3.02 8.81
CA GLY A 72 -8.01 -2.77 10.10
C GLY A 72 -8.72 -1.75 11.00
N GLY A 73 -9.80 -1.12 10.52
CA GLY A 73 -10.59 -0.12 11.25
C GLY A 73 -11.78 -0.67 12.05
N GLN A 74 -11.98 -1.98 12.10
CA GLN A 74 -13.06 -2.62 12.86
C GLN A 74 -12.54 -3.83 13.63
N SER A 75 -11.98 -3.59 14.82
CA SER A 75 -12.21 -4.44 15.99
C SER A 75 -11.95 -3.67 17.28
#